data_AF-A0A521FAB1-F1
#
_entry.id   AF-A0A521FAB1-F1
#
_cell.length_a   1.000
_cell.length_b   1.000
_cell.length_c   1.000
_cell.angle_alpha   90.00
_cell.angle_beta   90.00
_cell.angle_gamma   90.00
#
_symmetry.space_group_name_H-M   'P 1'
#
loop_
_entity.id
_entity.type
_entity.pdbx_description
1 polymer ?
#
loop_
_entity_poly.entity_id
_entity_poly.type
_entity_poly.pdbx_seq_one_letter_code
_entity_poly.pdbx_strand_id
1 'polypeptide(L)'
;MKARATAAMGRRACSRRTADFCVPTPETKSGHARFWINATVSLRVVETAEAGGTPAIMLEVSGWAWLTGISYYGVDPEDPFPERYRLPDTWFA
;
A
#
# COMPACT_ATOMS: atom_id res chain seq x y z
N MET A 1 12.29 6.11 1.34
CA MET A 1 11.83 5.51 2.62
C MET A 1 11.72 4.00 2.45
N LYS A 2 12.03 3.19 3.49
CA LYS A 2 11.85 1.73 3.47
C LYS A 2 10.77 1.34 4.45
N ALA A 3 9.74 0.64 3.99
CA ALA A 3 8.70 0.07 4.82
C ALA A 3 8.69 -1.45 4.67
N ARG A 4 8.30 -2.18 5.71
CA ARG A 4 8.06 -3.61 5.63
C ARG A 4 6.56 -3.89 5.64
N ALA A 5 6.12 -4.79 4.78
CA ALA A 5 4.73 -5.23 4.70
C ALA A 5 4.66 -6.76 4.66
N THR A 6 3.70 -7.34 5.36
CA THR A 6 3.40 -8.78 5.26
C THR A 6 2.27 -8.98 4.27
N ALA A 7 2.48 -9.82 3.26
CA ALA A 7 1.46 -10.16 2.28
C ALA A 7 1.16 -11.66 2.33
N ALA A 8 -0.11 -12.01 2.53
CA ALA A 8 -0.56 -13.40 2.40
C ALA A 8 -0.32 -13.89 0.96
N MET A 9 0.22 -15.09 0.81
CA MET A 9 0.58 -15.64 -0.48
C MET A 9 -0.67 -16.17 -1.19
N GLY A 10 -1.32 -15.30 -1.97
CA GLY A 10 -2.43 -15.67 -2.84
C GLY A 10 -1.97 -16.44 -4.08
N ARG A 11 -2.81 -17.35 -4.60
CA ARG A 11 -2.55 -18.18 -5.80
C ARG A 11 -2.62 -17.43 -7.14
N ARG A 12 -2.00 -16.26 -7.26
CA ARG A 12 -1.80 -15.61 -8.56
C ARG A 12 -0.32 -15.48 -8.85
N ALA A 13 0.22 -16.54 -9.46
CA ALA A 13 1.49 -16.48 -10.15
C ALA A 13 1.42 -15.40 -11.23
N CYS A 14 2.47 -14.58 -11.29
CA CYS A 14 2.64 -13.53 -12.29
C CYS A 14 2.71 -14.19 -13.69
N SER A 15 1.58 -14.32 -14.39
CA SER A 15 1.57 -14.80 -15.76
C SER A 15 2.16 -13.71 -16.66
N ARG A 16 3.40 -13.95 -17.11
CA ARG A 16 4.21 -13.05 -17.94
C ARG A 16 3.44 -12.55 -19.18
N ARG A 17 2.93 -11.31 -19.14
CA ARG A 17 3.24 -10.21 -20.11
C ARG A 17 2.41 -8.93 -19.97
N THR A 18 1.37 -8.89 -19.14
CA THR A 18 0.39 -7.78 -19.20
C THR A 18 -0.09 -7.22 -17.86
N ALA A 19 0.43 -7.68 -16.72
CA ALA A 19 0.03 -7.15 -15.43
C ALA A 19 0.97 -6.02 -14.97
N ASP A 20 0.44 -4.79 -14.88
CA ASP A 20 1.13 -3.61 -14.31
C ASP A 20 1.49 -3.77 -12.81
N PHE A 21 0.99 -4.83 -12.18
CA PHE A 21 1.26 -5.19 -10.79
C PHE A 21 1.72 -6.65 -10.69
N CYS A 22 3.01 -6.87 -10.47
CA CYS A 22 3.61 -8.18 -10.23
C CYS A 22 4.20 -8.20 -8.82
N VAL A 23 3.55 -8.90 -7.89
CA VAL A 23 4.11 -9.15 -6.55
C VAL A 23 5.24 -10.17 -6.70
N PRO A 24 6.45 -9.89 -6.20
CA PRO A 24 7.54 -10.86 -6.29
C PRO A 24 7.23 -12.10 -5.44
N THR A 25 7.51 -13.28 -6.00
CA THR A 25 7.46 -14.56 -5.28
C THR A 25 8.77 -14.80 -4.53
N PRO A 26 8.80 -15.75 -3.56
CA PRO A 26 10.05 -16.14 -2.89
C PRO A 26 11.19 -16.49 -3.86
N GLU A 27 10.85 -16.98 -5.05
CA GLU A 27 11.80 -17.36 -6.11
C GLU A 27 12.39 -16.15 -6.84
N THR A 28 11.57 -15.12 -7.12
CA THR A 28 11.99 -13.97 -7.95
C THR A 28 12.74 -12.93 -7.12
N LYS A 29 12.56 -12.92 -5.79
CA LYS A 29 13.20 -12.07 -4.77
C LYS A 29 13.02 -10.54 -4.92
N SER A 30 12.82 -9.99 -6.11
CA SER A 30 12.59 -8.56 -6.33
C SER A 30 11.61 -8.31 -7.49
N GLY A 31 11.01 -7.11 -7.49
CA GLY A 31 10.08 -6.66 -8.53
C GLY A 31 9.74 -5.17 -8.37
N HIS A 32 8.90 -4.67 -9.27
CA HIS A 32 8.36 -3.30 -9.20
C HIS A 32 6.85 -3.32 -9.39
N ALA A 33 6.18 -2.37 -8.75
CA ALA A 33 4.75 -2.15 -8.91
C ALA A 33 4.53 -0.75 -9.48
N ARG A 34 3.61 -0.64 -10.46
CA ARG A 34 3.18 0.63 -11.03
C ARG A 34 1.74 0.93 -10.60
N PHE A 35 1.51 2.16 -10.20
CA PHE A 35 0.18 2.68 -9.90
C PHE A 35 -0.48 3.24 -11.16
N TRP A 36 -1.81 3.38 -11.12
CA TRP A 36 -2.59 3.88 -12.26
C TRP A 36 -2.16 5.28 -12.73
N ILE A 37 -1.62 6.11 -11.83
CA ILE A 37 -1.01 7.42 -12.13
C ILE A 37 0.48 7.33 -12.54
N ASN A 38 0.97 6.16 -12.93
CA ASN A 38 2.35 5.90 -13.33
C ASN A 38 3.43 6.06 -12.24
N ALA A 39 3.05 6.22 -10.98
CA ALA A 39 4.00 6.13 -9.88
C ALA A 39 4.58 4.71 -9.80
N THR A 40 5.89 4.58 -9.54
CA THR A 40 6.58 3.28 -9.47
C THR A 40 7.24 3.08 -8.12
N VAL A 41 7.12 1.87 -7.57
CA VAL A 41 7.68 1.48 -6.28
C VAL A 41 8.44 0.15 -6.43
N SER A 42 9.56 0.02 -5.74
CA SER A 42 10.39 -1.19 -5.74
C SER A 42 10.01 -2.11 -4.60
N LEU A 43 9.95 -3.40 -4.88
CA LEU A 43 9.59 -4.46 -3.94
C LEU A 43 10.72 -5.48 -3.86
N ARG A 44 11.01 -5.95 -2.64
CA ARG A 44 11.97 -7.04 -2.39
C ARG A 44 11.43 -8.00 -1.35
N VAL A 45 11.50 -9.30 -1.60
CA VAL A 45 11.21 -10.33 -0.61
C VAL A 45 12.37 -10.39 0.39
N VAL A 46 12.04 -10.20 1.65
CA VAL A 46 12.99 -10.29 2.77
C VAL A 46 13.03 -11.72 3.28
N GLU A 47 11.86 -12.29 3.57
CA GLU A 47 11.69 -13.64 4.11
C GLU A 47 10.28 -14.18 3.89
N THR A 48 10.11 -15.48 4.10
CA THR A 48 8.81 -16.13 4.20
C THR A 48 8.26 -16.03 5.62
N ALA A 49 6.95 -15.89 5.76
CA ALA A 49 6.26 -15.75 7.03
C ALA A 49 4.93 -16.53 7.01
N GLU A 50 4.22 -16.52 8.14
CA GLU A 50 2.82 -16.96 8.22
C GLU A 50 1.94 -15.83 8.74
N ALA A 51 0.76 -15.65 8.13
CA ALA A 51 -0.24 -14.69 8.57
C ALA A 51 -1.55 -15.45 8.82
N GLY A 52 -1.92 -15.61 10.10
CA GLY A 52 -3.13 -16.34 10.49
C GLY A 52 -3.18 -17.78 9.97
N GLY A 53 -2.05 -18.50 10.00
CA GLY A 53 -1.93 -19.87 9.48
C GLY A 53 -1.88 -20.00 7.95
N THR A 54 -1.87 -18.88 7.23
CA THR A 54 -1.69 -18.85 5.77
C THR A 54 -0.24 -18.49 5.43
N PRO A 55 0.43 -19.23 4.52
CA PRO A 55 1.76 -18.85 4.04
C PRO A 55 1.78 -17.42 3.51
N ALA A 56 2.81 -16.67 3.88
CA ALA A 56 2.96 -15.25 3.59
C ALA A 56 4.42 -14.91 3.26
N ILE A 57 4.65 -13.69 2.79
CA ILE A 57 5.98 -13.14 2.55
C ILE A 57 6.10 -11.76 3.19
N MET A 58 7.28 -11.48 3.74
CA MET A 58 7.66 -10.15 4.21
C MET A 58 8.32 -9.42 3.04
N LEU A 59 7.73 -8.31 2.61
CA LEU A 59 8.24 -7.46 1.54
C LEU A 59 8.85 -6.19 2.13
N GLU A 60 10.02 -5.81 1.63
CA GLU A 60 10.54 -4.46 1.73
C GLU A 60 10.01 -3.63 0.54
N VAL A 61 9.36 -2.52 0.85
CA VAL A 61 8.80 -1.57 -0.10
C VAL A 61 9.64 -0.30 -0.08
N SER A 62 10.16 0.10 -1.24
CA SER A 62 11.00 1.27 -1.40
C SER A 62 10.44 2.22 -2.44
N GLY A 63 10.22 3.47 -2.04
CA GLY A 63 9.71 4.52 -2.91
C GLY A 63 10.05 5.92 -2.43
N TRP A 64 9.51 6.90 -3.16
CA TRP A 64 9.66 8.32 -2.93
C TRP A 64 8.40 8.90 -2.31
N ALA A 65 8.59 9.94 -1.51
CA ALA A 65 7.50 10.74 -0.96
C ALA A 65 7.94 12.19 -0.98
N TRP A 66 6.98 13.09 -1.07
CA TRP A 66 7.20 14.53 -1.03
C TRP A 66 6.50 15.11 0.19
N LEU A 67 7.15 16.07 0.84
CA LEU A 67 6.51 16.86 1.88
C LEU A 67 5.53 17.84 1.21
N THR A 68 4.24 17.67 1.45
CA THR A 68 3.20 18.52 0.86
C THR A 68 2.89 19.75 1.70
N GLY A 69 3.21 19.71 2.99
CA GLY A 69 2.99 20.81 3.93
C GLY A 69 3.02 20.32 5.37
N ILE A 70 3.02 21.27 6.30
CA ILE A 70 2.82 21.03 7.73
C ILE A 70 1.56 21.80 8.11
N SER A 71 0.60 21.10 8.72
CA SER A 71 -0.70 21.66 9.06
C SER A 71 -1.01 21.40 10.53
N TYR A 72 -1.56 22.41 11.20
CA TYR A 72 -2.06 22.32 12.57
C TYR A 72 -3.57 22.43 12.52
N TYR A 73 -4.26 21.43 13.08
CA TYR A 73 -5.71 21.39 13.10
C TYR A 73 -6.19 21.68 14.51
N GLY A 74 -7.08 22.66 14.65
CA GLY A 74 -7.84 22.95 15.87
C GLY A 74 -9.33 22.74 15.61
N VAL A 75 -10.09 22.56 16.68
CA VAL A 75 -11.56 22.50 16.63
C VAL A 75 -12.07 23.69 17.43
N ASP A 76 -12.95 24.48 16.83
CA ASP A 76 -13.64 25.59 17.48
C ASP A 76 -14.78 25.05 18.35
N PRO A 77 -14.90 25.42 19.64
CA PRO A 77 -16.01 25.01 20.50
C PRO A 77 -17.40 25.40 19.98
N GLU A 78 -17.50 26.44 19.15
CA GLU A 78 -18.78 26.90 18.58
C GLU A 78 -19.05 26.33 17.17
N ASP A 79 -18.19 25.47 16.64
CA ASP A 79 -18.42 24.82 15.35
C ASP A 79 -19.69 23.94 15.42
N PRO A 80 -20.70 24.16 14.57
CA PRO A 80 -21.89 23.33 14.53
C PRO A 80 -21.65 21.88 14.09
N PHE A 81 -20.49 21.57 13.50
CA PHE A 81 -20.12 20.23 13.02
C PHE A 81 -18.80 19.71 13.59
N PRO A 82 -18.63 19.64 14.92
CA PRO A 82 -17.35 19.28 15.54
C PRO A 82 -16.97 17.81 15.26
N GLU A 83 -17.98 16.94 15.10
CA GLU A 83 -17.79 15.52 14.77
C GLU A 83 -17.67 15.24 13.27
N ARG A 84 -17.73 16.29 12.42
CA ARG A 84 -17.69 16.23 10.96
C ARG A 84 -18.98 15.65 10.36
N TYR A 85 -19.05 15.64 9.03
CA TYR A 85 -20.12 15.01 8.27
C TYR A 85 -19.53 14.25 7.08
N ARG A 86 -20.32 13.34 6.50
CA ARG A 86 -19.93 12.53 5.36
C ARG A 86 -21.06 12.56 4.33
N LEU A 87 -20.73 12.88 3.08
CA LEU A 87 -21.68 12.87 1.98
C LEU A 87 -21.44 11.62 1.10
N PRO A 88 -22.50 10.97 0.59
CA PRO A 88 -22.38 9.71 -0.13
C PRO A 88 -21.69 9.85 -1.49
N ASP A 89 -21.82 11.00 -2.13
CA ASP A 89 -21.23 11.32 -3.44
C ASP A 89 -19.70 11.41 -3.40
N THR A 90 -19.16 11.93 -2.30
CA THR A 90 -17.72 12.14 -2.10
C THR A 90 -17.06 11.02 -1.30
N TRP A 91 -17.84 10.21 -0.60
CA TRP A 91 -17.34 9.30 0.42
C TRP A 91 -18.00 7.92 0.46
N PHE A 92 -18.41 7.38 -0.70
CA PHE A 92 -18.86 5.99 -0.93
C PHE A 92 -19.61 5.38 0.27
N ALA A 93 -20.68 6.05 0.70
CA ALA A 93 -21.57 5.56 1.76
C ALA A 93 -22.69 4.69 1.18
#